data_AF-A0A198G035-F1
#
_entry.id   AF-A0A198G035-F1
#
_cell.length_a   1.000
_cell.length_b   1.000
_cell.length_c   1.000
_cell.angle_alpha   90.00
_cell.angle_beta   90.00
_cell.angle_gamma   90.00
#
_symmetry.space_group_name_H-M   'P 1'
#
loop_
_entity.id
_entity.type
_entity.pdbx_description
1 polymer ?
#
loop_
_entity_poly.entity_id
_entity_poly.type
_entity_poly.pdbx_seq_one_letter_code
_entity_poly.pdbx_strand_id
1 'polypeptide(L)'
;MNKHCYRLIFSRTHGELRVVSELAKSCSTESGQTRGTHSNRLWVTLRKTSLLLWLALWGSSALASNIIADNNAPNNQRPEVINTQNGLPQVNIAAPNESGLSHNQYKQFDVDNRGAILNNSAVMTNTQTAGIIQGNPNLDPNKAPARVILNEINSNNPSQIKGFLEVAGGKAQVVVAPLMQDE
;
A
#
# COMPACT_ATOMS: atom_id res chain seq x y z
N MET A 1 -34.29 62.23 -17.59
CA MET A 1 -34.29 61.74 -18.99
C MET A 1 -32.87 61.34 -19.35
N ASN A 2 -32.62 60.10 -19.79
CA ASN A 2 -31.28 59.58 -20.08
C ASN A 2 -30.74 60.25 -21.36
N LYS A 3 -29.70 61.09 -21.23
CA LYS A 3 -29.21 61.96 -22.31
C LYS A 3 -28.41 61.24 -23.41
N HIS A 4 -28.04 59.98 -23.18
CA HIS A 4 -27.10 59.27 -24.04
C HIS A 4 -27.65 57.96 -24.64
N CYS A 5 -28.93 57.65 -24.44
CA CYS A 5 -29.60 56.51 -25.07
C CYS A 5 -28.81 55.18 -24.91
N TYR A 6 -28.60 54.75 -23.66
CA TYR A 6 -27.97 53.48 -23.33
C TYR A 6 -28.80 52.68 -22.31
N ARG A 7 -28.86 51.36 -22.51
CA ARG A 7 -29.45 50.40 -21.57
C ARG A 7 -28.48 49.28 -21.23
N LEU A 8 -28.60 48.72 -20.02
CA LEU A 8 -27.85 47.54 -19.61
C LEU A 8 -28.57 46.27 -20.06
N ILE A 9 -27.85 45.36 -20.71
CA ILE A 9 -28.36 44.04 -21.09
C ILE A 9 -27.41 42.99 -20.53
N PHE A 10 -27.97 41.93 -19.93
CA PHE A 10 -27.18 40.80 -19.46
C PHE A 10 -26.77 39.89 -20.62
N SER A 11 -25.45 39.76 -20.85
CA SER A 11 -24.91 38.86 -21.85
C SER A 11 -24.71 37.47 -21.27
N ARG A 12 -25.51 36.49 -21.72
CA ARG A 12 -25.41 35.11 -21.23
C ARG A 12 -24.13 34.39 -21.66
N THR A 13 -23.46 34.85 -22.71
CA THR A 13 -22.19 34.24 -23.17
C THR A 13 -21.01 34.67 -22.30
N HIS A 14 -21.03 35.90 -21.80
CA HIS A 14 -19.97 36.44 -20.95
C HIS A 14 -20.31 36.46 -19.46
N GLY A 15 -21.58 36.22 -19.09
CA GLY A 15 -22.01 36.18 -17.70
C GLY A 15 -22.01 37.54 -17.00
N GLU A 16 -22.02 38.65 -17.74
CA GLU A 16 -21.94 40.01 -17.20
C GLU A 16 -22.97 40.98 -17.84
N LEU A 17 -23.26 42.07 -17.15
CA LEU A 17 -24.07 43.18 -17.67
C LEU A 17 -23.21 44.06 -18.58
N ARG A 18 -23.64 44.27 -19.83
CA ARG A 18 -22.97 45.18 -20.76
C ARG A 18 -23.89 46.34 -21.12
N VAL A 19 -23.29 47.51 -21.31
CA VAL A 19 -23.97 48.73 -21.78
C VAL A 19 -24.13 48.64 -23.29
N VAL A 20 -25.36 48.79 -23.78
CA VAL A 20 -25.68 48.76 -25.21
C VAL A 20 -26.49 50.01 -25.57
N SER A 21 -26.22 50.62 -26.73
CA SER A 21 -27.01 51.75 -27.21
C SER A 21 -28.42 51.29 -27.59
N GLU A 22 -29.44 52.02 -27.14
CA GLU A 22 -30.85 51.73 -27.45
C GLU A 22 -31.22 52.13 -28.90
N LEU A 23 -30.33 52.84 -29.62
CA LEU A 23 -30.45 53.18 -31.04
C LEU A 23 -30.00 52.07 -31.99
N ALA A 24 -29.47 50.96 -31.48
CA ALA A 24 -29.10 49.82 -32.32
C ALA A 24 -30.37 49.11 -32.81
N LYS A 25 -30.75 49.36 -34.07
CA LYS A 25 -31.76 48.56 -34.78
C LYS A 25 -31.10 47.27 -35.27
N SER A 26 -31.63 46.11 -34.88
CA SER A 26 -31.27 44.85 -35.54
C SER A 26 -31.77 44.90 -36.98
N CYS A 27 -30.87 44.87 -37.97
CA CYS A 27 -31.23 44.72 -39.38
C CYS A 27 -31.58 43.26 -39.70
N SER A 28 -32.60 42.73 -39.03
CA SER A 28 -33.19 41.43 -39.33
C SER A 28 -34.67 41.45 -39.00
N THR A 29 -35.51 41.18 -40.00
CA THR A 29 -36.96 40.99 -39.87
C THR A 29 -37.32 39.56 -39.43
N GLU A 30 -36.38 38.86 -38.78
CA GLU A 30 -36.59 37.50 -38.30
C GLU A 30 -36.97 37.50 -36.83
N SER A 31 -38.09 36.81 -36.55
CA SER A 31 -38.55 36.44 -35.22
C SER A 31 -37.42 35.79 -34.42
N GLY A 32 -37.21 36.23 -33.18
CA GLY A 32 -36.17 35.73 -32.30
C GLY A 32 -36.13 34.20 -32.28
N GLN A 33 -34.93 33.64 -32.42
CA GLN A 33 -34.71 32.20 -32.49
C GLN A 33 -35.43 31.51 -31.33
N THR A 34 -36.51 30.81 -31.66
CA THR A 34 -37.11 29.81 -30.80
C THR A 34 -36.13 28.65 -30.68
N ARG A 35 -36.08 28.10 -29.47
CA ARG A 35 -35.30 26.94 -29.07
C ARG A 35 -35.20 25.90 -30.19
N GLY A 36 -34.00 25.68 -30.69
CA GLY A 36 -33.62 24.40 -31.28
C GLY A 36 -33.70 23.34 -30.18
N THR A 37 -34.65 22.44 -30.32
CA THR A 37 -34.65 21.12 -29.68
C THR A 37 -33.37 20.39 -30.11
N HIS A 38 -32.72 19.72 -29.14
CA HIS A 38 -31.48 18.93 -29.27
C HIS A 38 -30.14 19.71 -29.27
N SER A 39 -29.72 20.20 -28.11
CA SER A 39 -28.38 19.86 -27.61
C SER A 39 -28.32 20.03 -26.09
N ASN A 40 -28.04 18.94 -25.38
CA ASN A 40 -27.76 18.99 -23.94
C ASN A 40 -26.39 19.65 -23.75
N ARG A 41 -26.36 20.98 -23.59
CA ARG A 41 -25.16 21.67 -23.12
C ARG A 41 -24.98 21.39 -21.63
N LEU A 42 -24.25 20.33 -21.33
CA LEU A 42 -23.82 19.98 -19.97
C LEU A 42 -22.87 21.05 -19.43
N TRP A 43 -23.39 21.98 -18.64
CA TRP A 43 -22.58 22.85 -17.79
C TRP A 43 -22.05 22.02 -16.62
N VAL A 44 -20.80 21.57 -16.73
CA VAL A 44 -20.10 20.94 -15.60
C VAL A 44 -19.59 22.07 -14.70
N THR A 45 -20.36 22.41 -13.67
CA THR A 45 -19.77 23.10 -12.52
C THR A 45 -18.87 22.08 -11.83
N LEU A 46 -17.55 22.27 -11.90
CA LEU A 46 -16.61 21.46 -11.10
C LEU A 46 -16.85 21.82 -9.63
N ARG A 47 -17.83 21.15 -9.02
CA ARG A 47 -18.11 21.30 -7.59
C ARG A 47 -16.86 20.84 -6.87
N LYS A 48 -16.27 21.73 -6.05
CA LYS A 48 -15.10 21.44 -5.19
C LYS A 48 -15.27 20.15 -4.37
N THR A 49 -16.50 19.69 -4.18
CA THR A 49 -16.88 18.43 -3.55
C THR A 49 -16.45 17.17 -4.32
N SER A 50 -16.34 17.19 -5.66
CA SER A 50 -15.85 16.02 -6.41
C SER A 50 -14.34 15.84 -6.27
N LEU A 51 -13.60 16.93 -6.06
CA LEU A 51 -12.15 16.90 -5.85
C LEU A 51 -11.79 16.27 -4.48
N LEU A 52 -12.60 16.55 -3.44
CA LEU A 52 -12.41 15.97 -2.11
C LEU A 52 -12.75 14.47 -2.07
N LEU A 53 -13.75 14.03 -2.84
CA LEU A 53 -14.07 12.61 -3.00
C LEU A 53 -12.92 11.87 -3.71
N TRP A 54 -12.25 12.51 -4.66
CA TRP A 54 -11.11 11.90 -5.37
C TRP A 54 -9.85 11.78 -4.49
N LEU A 55 -9.57 12.75 -3.61
CA LEU A 55 -8.47 12.68 -2.65
C LEU A 55 -8.66 11.59 -1.58
N ALA A 56 -9.91 11.35 -1.13
CA ALA A 56 -10.21 10.30 -0.16
C ALA A 56 -10.02 8.88 -0.73
N LEU A 57 -10.11 8.70 -2.05
CA LEU A 57 -9.82 7.45 -2.75
C LEU A 57 -8.32 7.26 -3.08
N TRP A 58 -7.49 8.29 -2.91
CA TRP A 58 -6.05 8.26 -3.16
C TRP A 58 -5.23 8.35 -1.85
N GLY A 59 -5.85 7.99 -0.73
CA GLY A 59 -5.12 7.71 0.51
C GLY A 59 -4.30 6.44 0.30
N SER A 60 -3.03 6.57 -0.12
CA SER A 60 -2.09 5.46 -0.20
C SER A 60 -1.96 4.81 1.18
N SER A 61 -2.65 3.70 1.36
CA SER A 61 -2.45 2.81 2.48
C SER A 61 -1.28 1.90 2.13
N ALA A 62 -0.27 1.85 3.01
CA ALA A 62 0.48 0.64 3.42
C ALA A 62 1.96 0.96 3.68
N LEU A 63 2.32 1.14 4.94
CA LEU A 63 3.60 0.65 5.43
C LEU A 63 3.38 -0.81 5.81
N ALA A 64 3.45 -1.72 4.84
CA ALA A 64 3.47 -3.15 5.11
C ALA A 64 4.94 -3.59 5.14
N SER A 65 5.40 -4.15 6.27
CA SER A 65 6.60 -4.99 6.29
C SER A 65 6.33 -6.18 5.37
N ASN A 66 7.07 -6.29 4.28
CA ASN A 66 6.80 -7.28 3.26
C ASN A 66 7.74 -8.48 3.44
N ILE A 67 7.41 -9.36 4.38
CA ILE A 67 8.05 -10.67 4.49
C ILE A 67 7.17 -11.67 3.77
N ILE A 68 7.62 -12.16 2.62
CA ILE A 68 6.89 -13.08 1.76
C ILE A 68 7.72 -14.34 1.58
N ALA A 69 7.22 -15.48 2.07
CA ALA A 69 7.83 -16.79 1.82
C ALA A 69 7.82 -17.13 0.32
N ASP A 70 8.85 -17.84 -0.17
CA ASP A 70 8.84 -18.34 -1.55
C ASP A 70 7.98 -19.60 -1.66
N ASN A 71 6.84 -19.47 -2.31
CA ASN A 71 5.92 -20.59 -2.52
C ASN A 71 6.49 -21.69 -3.42
N ASN A 72 7.53 -21.40 -4.22
CA ASN A 72 8.22 -22.37 -5.06
C ASN A 72 9.38 -23.07 -4.35
N ALA A 73 9.75 -22.63 -3.14
CA ALA A 73 10.78 -23.29 -2.37
C ALA A 73 10.34 -24.70 -1.94
N PRO A 74 11.30 -25.63 -1.74
CA PRO A 74 11.03 -26.91 -1.10
C PRO A 74 10.26 -26.76 0.21
N ASN A 75 9.34 -27.69 0.51
CA ASN A 75 8.49 -27.60 1.71
C ASN A 75 9.29 -27.49 3.02
N ASN A 76 10.50 -28.09 3.08
CA ASN A 76 11.40 -28.01 4.22
C ASN A 76 12.23 -26.72 4.29
N GLN A 77 12.04 -25.80 3.35
CA GLN A 77 12.70 -24.50 3.28
C GLN A 77 11.70 -23.34 3.17
N ARG A 78 10.40 -23.63 3.18
CA ARG A 78 9.34 -22.63 3.10
C ARG A 78 8.86 -22.27 4.51
N PRO A 79 9.21 -21.10 5.05
CA PRO A 79 8.70 -20.65 6.33
C PRO A 79 7.23 -20.26 6.22
N GLU A 80 6.54 -20.22 7.36
CA GLU A 80 5.20 -19.63 7.47
C GLU A 80 5.32 -18.23 8.09
N VAL A 81 4.70 -17.24 7.45
CA VAL A 81 4.69 -15.86 7.92
C VAL A 81 3.30 -15.51 8.41
N ILE A 82 3.18 -15.15 9.69
CA ILE A 82 1.94 -14.73 10.34
C ILE A 82 2.14 -13.41 11.06
N ASN A 83 1.06 -12.83 11.59
CA ASN A 83 1.14 -11.68 12.48
C ASN A 83 0.93 -12.12 13.93
N THR A 84 1.75 -11.60 14.83
CA THR A 84 1.53 -11.71 16.27
C THR A 84 0.29 -10.94 16.71
N GLN A 85 -0.14 -11.13 17.96
CA GLN A 85 -1.29 -10.40 18.52
C GLN A 85 -1.11 -8.87 18.52
N ASN A 86 0.13 -8.39 18.63
CA ASN A 86 0.44 -6.96 18.53
C ASN A 86 0.77 -6.48 17.10
N GLY A 87 0.54 -7.32 16.09
CA GLY A 87 0.66 -6.96 14.68
C GLY A 87 2.09 -6.86 14.15
N LEU A 88 3.06 -7.48 14.83
CA LEU A 88 4.41 -7.69 14.28
C LEU A 88 4.43 -8.92 13.37
N PRO A 89 5.22 -8.91 12.28
CA PRO A 89 5.45 -10.11 11.50
C PRO A 89 6.23 -11.14 12.33
N GLN A 90 5.70 -12.36 12.39
CA GLN A 90 6.34 -13.54 12.95
C GLN A 90 6.57 -14.57 11.84
N VAL A 91 7.81 -15.05 11.75
CA VAL A 91 8.22 -16.12 10.86
C VAL A 91 8.35 -17.40 11.69
N ASN A 92 7.49 -18.37 11.43
CA ASN A 92 7.69 -19.75 11.85
C ASN A 92 8.73 -20.36 10.90
N ILE A 93 9.98 -20.38 11.34
CA ILE A 93 11.10 -20.92 10.57
C ILE A 93 10.90 -22.41 10.26
N ALA A 94 11.54 -22.89 9.20
CA ALA A 94 11.59 -24.30 8.87
C ALA A 94 12.39 -25.09 9.92
N ALA A 95 12.10 -26.38 10.03
CA ALA A 95 12.82 -27.29 10.93
C ALA A 95 14.34 -27.26 10.63
N PRO A 96 15.20 -27.20 11.66
CA PRO A 96 16.64 -27.27 11.44
C PRO A 96 17.06 -28.64 10.91
N ASN A 97 18.08 -28.65 10.05
CA ASN A 97 18.74 -29.88 9.61
C ASN A 97 19.68 -30.44 10.71
N GLU A 98 20.37 -31.54 10.42
CA GLU A 98 21.28 -32.22 11.36
C GLU A 98 22.44 -31.34 11.85
N SER A 99 22.85 -30.34 11.06
CA SER A 99 23.89 -29.37 11.46
C SER A 99 23.35 -28.23 12.34
N GLY A 100 22.05 -28.17 12.58
CA GLY A 100 21.38 -27.09 13.29
C GLY A 100 21.09 -25.86 12.43
N LEU A 101 21.13 -25.99 11.10
CA LEU A 101 20.79 -24.92 10.16
C LEU A 101 19.30 -25.00 9.80
N SER A 102 18.57 -23.92 10.04
CA SER A 102 17.24 -23.69 9.46
C SER A 102 17.40 -22.81 8.23
N HIS A 103 17.03 -23.33 7.06
CA HIS A 103 17.10 -22.62 5.78
C HIS A 103 15.70 -22.20 5.36
N ASN A 104 15.49 -20.91 5.19
CA ASN A 104 14.20 -20.29 4.92
C ASN A 104 14.30 -19.45 3.65
N GLN A 105 13.48 -19.74 2.65
CA GLN A 105 13.48 -19.02 1.37
C GLN A 105 12.30 -18.05 1.26
N TYR A 106 12.59 -16.86 0.74
CA TYR A 106 11.65 -15.75 0.63
C TYR A 106 11.69 -15.13 -0.77
N LYS A 107 10.56 -14.53 -1.18
CA LYS A 107 10.54 -13.57 -2.30
C LYS A 107 10.86 -12.15 -1.87
N GLN A 108 10.56 -11.80 -0.63
CA GLN A 108 10.86 -10.50 -0.03
C GLN A 108 11.08 -10.69 1.46
N PHE A 109 12.06 -9.99 2.04
CA PHE A 109 12.33 -10.03 3.47
C PHE A 109 12.55 -8.60 4.00
N ASP A 110 11.48 -7.81 4.00
CA ASP A 110 11.54 -6.44 4.53
C ASP A 110 11.07 -6.37 5.98
N VAL A 111 11.92 -5.80 6.84
CA VAL A 111 11.64 -5.57 8.25
C VAL A 111 11.47 -4.07 8.48
N ASP A 112 10.27 -3.69 8.95
CA ASP A 112 9.98 -2.30 9.30
C ASP A 112 10.67 -1.89 10.62
N ASN A 113 10.50 -0.63 11.03
CA ASN A 113 11.10 -0.11 12.26
C ASN A 113 10.61 -0.81 13.54
N ARG A 114 9.43 -1.46 13.50
CA ARG A 114 8.84 -2.19 14.64
C ARG A 114 9.48 -3.57 14.80
N GLY A 115 10.12 -4.08 13.75
CA GLY A 115 10.87 -5.33 13.77
C GLY A 115 10.09 -6.54 13.28
N ALA A 116 10.72 -7.71 13.37
CA ALA A 116 10.12 -9.00 13.06
C ALA A 116 10.66 -10.08 14.01
N ILE A 117 9.87 -11.14 14.19
CA ILE A 117 10.20 -12.26 15.07
C ILE A 117 10.49 -13.51 14.23
N LEU A 118 11.61 -14.17 14.51
CA LEU A 118 11.94 -15.50 14.03
C LEU A 118 11.64 -16.51 15.14
N ASN A 119 10.58 -17.30 14.97
CA ASN A 119 10.10 -18.24 15.97
C ASN A 119 10.91 -19.54 15.94
N ASN A 120 11.93 -19.63 16.79
CA ASN A 120 12.82 -20.78 16.96
C ASN A 120 12.48 -21.58 18.24
N SER A 121 11.20 -21.64 18.61
CA SER A 121 10.71 -22.36 19.78
C SER A 121 9.65 -23.37 19.39
N ALA A 122 9.76 -24.64 19.82
CA ALA A 122 8.71 -25.65 19.64
C ALA A 122 7.54 -25.48 20.64
N VAL A 123 7.70 -24.64 21.65
CA VAL A 123 6.74 -24.40 22.73
C VAL A 123 6.42 -22.91 22.87
N MET A 124 5.35 -22.58 23.59
CA MET A 124 5.05 -21.18 23.92
C MET A 124 6.26 -20.50 24.57
N THR A 125 6.58 -19.30 24.09
CA THR A 125 7.75 -18.58 24.56
C THR A 125 7.48 -17.09 24.64
N ASN A 126 8.22 -16.41 25.51
CA ASN A 126 8.10 -14.97 25.70
C ASN A 126 9.08 -14.25 24.77
N THR A 127 8.60 -13.21 24.12
CA THR A 127 9.38 -12.31 23.28
C THR A 127 9.43 -10.92 23.91
N GLN A 128 10.47 -10.16 23.61
CA GLN A 128 10.63 -8.79 24.09
C GLN A 128 9.71 -7.84 23.35
N THR A 129 9.48 -8.08 22.05
CA THR A 129 8.72 -7.16 21.19
C THR A 129 7.24 -7.53 21.01
N ALA A 130 6.82 -8.79 21.19
CA ALA A 130 5.43 -9.22 21.01
C ALA A 130 4.78 -9.90 22.22
N GLY A 131 5.47 -10.02 23.35
CA GLY A 131 4.98 -10.78 24.51
C GLY A 131 4.98 -12.29 24.22
N ILE A 132 3.98 -13.01 24.72
CA ILE A 132 3.92 -14.48 24.57
C ILE A 132 3.44 -14.84 23.17
N ILE A 133 4.21 -15.68 22.47
CA ILE A 133 3.84 -16.28 21.19
C ILE A 133 3.66 -17.80 21.32
N GLN A 134 2.91 -18.39 20.39
CA GLN A 134 2.75 -19.84 20.30
C GLN A 134 4.03 -20.52 19.79
N GLY A 135 4.17 -21.81 20.10
CA GLY A 135 5.26 -22.62 19.57
C GLY A 135 5.17 -22.73 18.04
N ASN A 136 6.32 -22.80 17.39
CA ASN A 136 6.45 -23.03 15.97
C ASN A 136 6.11 -24.50 15.66
N PRO A 137 5.04 -24.78 14.88
CA PRO A 137 4.62 -26.13 14.57
C PRO A 137 5.62 -26.92 13.70
N ASN A 138 6.58 -26.24 13.08
CA ASN A 138 7.63 -26.89 12.29
C ASN A 138 8.74 -27.50 13.15
N LEU A 139 8.83 -27.15 14.44
CA LEU A 139 9.88 -27.63 15.34
C LEU A 139 9.36 -28.78 16.22
N ASP A 140 10.22 -29.76 16.45
CA ASP A 140 9.96 -30.88 17.37
C ASP A 140 10.40 -30.49 18.79
N PRO A 141 9.51 -30.52 19.79
CA PRO A 141 9.86 -30.24 21.19
C PRO A 141 10.97 -31.11 21.78
N ASN A 142 11.23 -32.27 21.18
CA ASN A 142 12.27 -33.22 21.62
C ASN A 142 13.61 -33.03 20.91
N LYS A 143 13.70 -32.08 19.96
CA LYS A 143 14.93 -31.79 19.21
C LYS A 143 15.49 -30.44 19.58
N ALA A 144 16.80 -30.28 19.34
CA ALA A 144 17.45 -28.99 19.50
C ALA A 144 16.87 -27.97 18.51
N PRO A 145 16.64 -26.72 18.93
CA PRO A 145 16.25 -25.64 18.03
C PRO A 145 17.40 -25.28 17.07
N ALA A 146 17.11 -24.45 16.07
CA ALA A 146 18.12 -24.01 15.12
C ALA A 146 19.25 -23.24 15.82
N ARG A 147 20.49 -23.49 15.42
CA ARG A 147 21.69 -22.75 15.83
C ARG A 147 22.02 -21.62 14.86
N VAL A 148 21.68 -21.82 13.59
CA VAL A 148 21.81 -20.83 12.51
C VAL A 148 20.48 -20.77 11.76
N ILE A 149 19.98 -19.57 11.54
CA ILE A 149 18.78 -19.30 10.74
C ILE A 149 19.25 -18.53 9.51
N LEU A 150 19.24 -19.21 8.37
CA LEU A 150 19.49 -18.61 7.06
C LEU A 150 18.16 -18.17 6.46
N ASN A 151 18.07 -16.88 6.15
CA ASN A 151 16.98 -16.27 5.42
C ASN A 151 17.49 -15.87 4.05
N GLU A 152 17.11 -16.65 3.04
CA GLU A 152 17.57 -16.50 1.67
C GLU A 152 16.48 -15.86 0.81
N ILE A 153 16.84 -14.82 0.06
CA ILE A 153 15.91 -14.06 -0.76
C ILE A 153 16.09 -14.44 -2.23
N ASN A 154 15.13 -15.18 -2.77
CA ASN A 154 15.02 -15.54 -4.18
C ASN A 154 14.31 -14.43 -4.98
N SER A 155 14.96 -13.26 -5.02
CA SER A 155 14.50 -12.07 -5.74
C SER A 155 15.68 -11.14 -6.00
N ASN A 156 15.60 -10.37 -7.08
CA ASN A 156 16.57 -9.31 -7.39
C ASN A 156 16.31 -8.03 -6.59
N ASN A 157 15.21 -7.97 -5.83
CA ASN A 157 14.88 -6.82 -5.01
C ASN A 157 15.70 -6.87 -3.71
N PRO A 158 16.45 -5.80 -3.36
CA PRO A 158 17.18 -5.76 -2.11
C PRO A 158 16.21 -5.75 -0.92
N SER A 159 16.60 -6.43 0.16
CA SER A 159 15.85 -6.41 1.42
C SER A 159 16.11 -5.13 2.19
N GLN A 160 15.08 -4.58 2.83
CA GLN A 160 15.18 -3.43 3.72
C GLN A 160 14.96 -3.88 5.16
N ILE A 161 16.01 -3.79 5.99
CA ILE A 161 15.92 -4.13 7.42
C ILE A 161 16.10 -2.85 8.22
N LYS A 162 14.99 -2.29 8.72
CA LYS A 162 14.96 -1.00 9.42
C LYS A 162 14.76 -1.12 10.93
N GLY A 163 14.36 -2.30 11.41
CA GLY A 163 14.13 -2.59 12.82
C GLY A 163 14.81 -3.88 13.27
N PHE A 164 14.44 -4.34 14.46
CA PHE A 164 15.05 -5.50 15.09
C PHE A 164 14.56 -6.81 14.51
N LEU A 165 15.47 -7.79 14.41
CA LEU A 165 15.14 -9.19 14.22
C LEU A 165 15.30 -9.90 15.56
N GLU A 166 14.19 -10.33 16.14
CA GLU A 166 14.18 -11.06 17.40
C GLU A 166 14.11 -12.57 17.15
N VAL A 167 15.00 -13.35 17.74
CA VAL A 167 14.89 -14.82 17.74
C VAL A 167 14.17 -15.26 19.01
N ALA A 168 12.96 -15.79 18.86
CA ALA A 168 12.17 -16.30 19.97
C ALA A 168 12.59 -17.74 20.32
N GLY A 169 12.72 -18.04 21.62
CA GLY A 169 13.14 -19.36 22.10
C GLY A 169 14.64 -19.61 22.01
N GLY A 170 15.04 -20.66 21.28
CA GLY A 170 16.44 -21.07 21.18
C GLY A 170 17.32 -19.99 20.55
N LYS A 171 18.45 -19.65 21.19
CA LYS A 171 19.39 -18.67 20.63
C LYS A 171 20.01 -19.20 19.33
N ALA A 172 19.98 -18.37 18.29
CA ALA A 172 20.56 -18.69 16.99
C ALA A 172 21.29 -17.48 16.40
N GLN A 173 22.26 -17.76 15.53
CA GLN A 173 22.81 -16.77 14.61
C GLN A 173 21.81 -16.55 13.47
N VAL A 174 21.66 -15.31 13.02
CA VAL A 174 20.75 -14.96 11.92
C VAL A 174 21.58 -14.47 10.74
N VAL A 175 21.36 -15.09 9.60
CA VAL A 175 21.97 -14.70 8.32
C VAL A 175 20.85 -14.32 7.36
N VAL A 176 21.02 -13.20 6.66
CA VAL A 176 20.12 -12.76 5.60
C VAL A 176 20.96 -12.59 4.33
N ALA A 177 20.62 -13.29 3.27
CA ALA A 177 21.42 -13.33 2.04
C ALA A 177 20.54 -13.33 0.79
N PRO A 178 20.94 -12.66 -0.30
CA PRO A 178 20.33 -12.87 -1.61
C PRO A 178 20.69 -14.26 -2.15
N LEU A 179 19.77 -14.91 -2.86
CA LEU A 179 20.06 -16.13 -3.60
C LEU A 179 21.03 -15.79 -4.74
N MET A 180 22.21 -16.41 -4.75
CA MET A 180 23.11 -16.32 -5.90
C MET A 180 22.54 -17.19 -7.02
N GLN A 181 22.17 -16.57 -8.14
CA GLN A 181 21.92 -17.30 -9.38
C GLN A 181 23.28 -17.49 -10.05
N ASP A 182 23.76 -18.74 -10.11
CA ASP A 182 24.91 -19.08 -10.94
C ASP A 182 24.49 -18.88 -12.40
N GLU A 183 25.06 -17.87 -13.08
CA GLU A 183 24.98 -17.69 -14.54
C GLU A 183 25.85 -18.70 -15.28
#